data_AF-A0A1C7MTW0-F1
#
_entry.id   AF-A0A1C7MTW0-F1
#
_cell.length_a   1.000
_cell.length_b   1.000
_cell.length_c   1.000
_cell.angle_alpha   90.00
_cell.angle_beta   90.00
_cell.angle_gamma   90.00
#
_symmetry.space_group_name_H-M   'P 1'
#
loop_
_entity.id
_entity.type
_entity.pdbx_description
1 polymer ?
#
loop_
_entity_poly.entity_id
_entity_poly.type
_entity_poly.pdbx_seq_one_letter_code
_entity_poly.pdbx_strand_id
1 'polypeptide(L)' 'GNHQHIGKASTMARDSPAGQKVGLIAARRTGLLRGTKKIKDA' A
#
# COMPACT_ATOMS: atom_id res chain seq x y z
N GLY A 1 12.99 -14.28 7.08
CA GLY A 1 14.24 -14.87 7.58
C GLY A 1 14.14 -15.00 9.08
N ASN A 2 15.24 -15.13 9.80
CA ASN A 2 15.21 -15.28 11.26
C ASN A 2 14.63 -14.05 11.99
N HIS A 3 14.59 -12.90 11.32
CA HIS A 3 13.89 -11.72 11.79
C HIS A 3 12.55 -11.61 11.07
N GLN A 4 11.49 -11.26 11.80
CA GLN A 4 10.16 -11.04 11.23
C GLN A 4 10.09 -9.65 10.60
N HIS A 5 10.45 -9.59 9.32
CA HIS A 5 10.32 -8.39 8.50
C HIS A 5 9.89 -8.78 7.08
N ILE A 6 9.32 -7.82 6.35
CA ILE A 6 8.79 -8.06 4.99
C ILE A 6 9.93 -8.24 3.98
N GLY A 7 11.05 -7.54 4.17
CA GLY A 7 12.25 -7.66 3.31
C GLY A 7 12.15 -6.97 1.94
N LYS A 8 10.96 -6.52 1.53
CA LYS A 8 10.71 -5.73 0.31
C LYS A 8 9.58 -4.72 0.53
N ALA A 9 9.41 -3.77 -0.41
CA ALA A 9 8.34 -2.79 -0.35
C ALA A 9 6.95 -3.46 -0.37
N SER A 10 6.10 -3.23 0.64
CA SER A 10 4.78 -3.87 0.73
C SER A 10 3.76 -3.36 -0.30
N THR A 11 4.11 -2.36 -1.11
CA THR A 11 3.29 -1.86 -2.22
C THR A 11 3.42 -2.75 -3.47
N MET A 12 2.30 -3.04 -4.12
CA MET A 12 2.23 -3.83 -5.35
C MET A 12 1.44 -3.11 -6.44
N ALA A 13 1.79 -3.39 -7.70
CA ALA A 13 1.06 -2.87 -8.85
C ALA A 13 -0.32 -3.53 -8.98
N ARG A 14 -1.23 -2.88 -9.71
CA ARG A 14 -2.61 -3.37 -9.89
C ARG A 14 -2.67 -4.66 -10.71
N ASP A 15 -1.76 -4.78 -11.67
CA ASP A 15 -1.59 -5.84 -12.65
C ASP A 15 -0.63 -6.94 -12.20
N SER A 16 -0.08 -6.87 -10.98
CA SER A 16 0.78 -7.94 -10.45
C SER A 16 0.10 -9.31 -10.54
N PRO A 17 0.83 -10.39 -10.85
CA PRO A 17 0.24 -11.72 -11.02
C PRO A 17 -0.33 -12.29 -9.71
N ALA A 18 -1.17 -13.31 -9.83
CA ALA A 18 -1.67 -14.07 -8.69
C ALA A 18 -0.48 -14.68 -7.92
N GLY A 19 -0.50 -14.59 -6.58
CA GLY A 19 0.61 -14.98 -5.70
C GLY A 19 1.57 -13.84 -5.37
N GLN A 20 1.81 -12.89 -6.29
CA GLN A 20 2.61 -11.68 -5.99
C GLN A 20 1.74 -10.51 -5.51
N LYS A 21 0.46 -10.48 -5.88
CA LYS A 21 -0.50 -9.44 -5.51
C LYS A 21 -0.94 -9.56 -4.04
N VAL A 22 -0.04 -9.24 -3.11
CA VAL A 22 -0.22 -9.28 -1.66
C VAL A 22 0.25 -7.97 -1.02
N GLY A 23 -0.23 -7.64 0.18
CA GLY A 23 0.11 -6.39 0.86
C GLY A 23 -0.72 -5.18 0.40
N LEU A 24 -0.08 -4.04 0.14
CA LEU A 24 -0.71 -2.78 -0.24
C LEU A 24 -0.87 -2.67 -1.76
N ILE A 25 -1.98 -3.20 -2.28
CA ILE A 25 -2.25 -3.29 -3.73
C ILE A 25 -2.68 -1.93 -4.28
N ALA A 26 -1.97 -1.46 -5.32
CA ALA A 26 -2.23 -0.21 -6.02
C ALA A 26 -2.31 1.03 -5.11
N ALA A 27 -1.66 0.99 -3.95
CA ALA A 27 -1.67 2.09 -2.99
C ALA A 27 -0.92 3.31 -3.57
N ARG A 28 -1.61 4.44 -3.69
CA ARG A 28 -1.03 5.73 -4.14
C ARG A 28 -0.25 6.45 -3.03
N ARG A 29 -0.70 6.28 -1.79
CA ARG A 29 -0.09 6.84 -0.57
C ARG A 29 -0.24 5.80 0.54
N THR A 30 0.77 5.70 1.39
CA THR A 30 0.80 4.84 2.57
C THR A 30 1.11 5.67 3.82
N GLY A 31 1.04 5.06 5.00
CA GLY A 31 1.23 5.74 6.28
C GLY A 31 0.01 6.54 6.73
N LEU A 32 0.12 7.14 7.91
CA LEU A 32 -0.97 7.89 8.54
C LEU A 32 -1.25 9.20 7.78
N LEU A 33 -2.52 9.47 7.50
CA LEU A 33 -2.96 10.75 6.95
C LEU A 33 -2.90 11.82 8.04
N ARG A 34 -1.97 12.78 7.91
CA ARG A 34 -1.80 13.91 8.85
C ARG A 34 -2.35 15.21 8.25
N GLY A 35 -3.62 15.20 7.89
CA GLY A 35 -4.35 16.32 7.28
C GLY A 35 -5.51 15.83 6.43
N THR A 36 -6.56 16.65 6.30
CA THR A 36 -7.75 16.33 5.50
C THR A 36 -7.76 17.21 4.24
N LYS A 37 -7.97 16.59 3.08
CA LYS A 37 -8.37 17.34 1.89
C LYS A 37 -9.82 17.74 2.13
N LYS A 38 -10.16 19.03 2.15
CA LYS A 38 -11.58 19.44 2.08
C LYS A 38 -12.13 18.86 0.78
N ILE A 39 -12.99 17.85 0.89
CA ILE A 39 -13.75 17.36 -0.25
C ILE A 39 -14.74 18.50 -0.53
N LYS A 40 -14.62 19.17 -1.69
CA LYS A 40 -15.68 20.08 -2.13
C LYS A 40 -16.86 19.18 -2.46
N ASP A 41 -17.89 19.30 -1.62
CA ASP A 41 -19.24 18.76 -1.75
C ASP A 41 -19.35 17.22 -1.64
N ALA A 42 -19.91 16.80 -0.50
CA ALA A 42 -20.65 15.55 -0.32
C ALA A 42 -22.01 15.93 0.30
#